data_AF-A0A7C3M4Z4-F1
#
_entry.id   AF-A0A7C3M4Z4-F1
#
_cell.length_a   1.000
_cell.length_b   1.000
_cell.length_c   1.000
_cell.angle_alpha   90.00
_cell.angle_beta   90.00
_cell.angle_gamma   90.00
#
_symmetry.space_group_name_H-M   'P 1'
#
loop_
_entity.id
_entity.type
_entity.pdbx_description
1 polymer ?
#
loop_
_entity_poly.entity_id
_entity_poly.type
_entity_poly.pdbx_seq_one_letter_code
_entity_poly.pdbx_strand_id
1 'polypeptide(L)'
;IHSLENVYGTSKYVKYMDSFRYSLSGEFSFIRSLGRGIGISPTWGLEVSTLSEVYKNTSNKRICQTQILDSYEHKHQELGNANEGGGIYKMANDISKTIFRVMAQEGTIFSEASFKTLLATYFQESRFEISKYNAISKLNALDFNREKEIKTVEMFQEAILNASQEFYEDPMGVPSLSPWITVRSVLPDFSDKFYKAVQEDNI
;
A
#
# COMPACT_ATOMS: atom_id res chain seq x y z
N ILE A 1 -8.03 -4.31 -4.95
CA ILE A 1 -9.11 -3.83 -4.05
C ILE A 1 -10.44 -4.51 -4.39
N HIS A 2 -11.01 -4.33 -5.59
CA HIS A 2 -12.25 -5.03 -5.99
C HIS A 2 -12.19 -6.55 -5.81
N SER A 3 -11.09 -7.19 -6.19
CA SER A 3 -10.91 -8.63 -5.98
C SER A 3 -10.93 -9.05 -4.51
N LEU A 4 -10.45 -8.20 -3.60
CA LEU A 4 -10.52 -8.44 -2.16
C LEU A 4 -11.96 -8.31 -1.65
N GLU A 5 -12.69 -7.29 -2.10
CA GLU A 5 -14.10 -7.12 -1.73
C GLU A 5 -14.98 -8.27 -2.27
N ASN A 6 -14.71 -8.74 -3.48
CA ASN A 6 -15.44 -9.87 -4.08
C ASN A 6 -15.23 -11.18 -3.31
N VAL A 7 -14.02 -11.44 -2.82
CA VAL A 7 -13.67 -12.71 -2.15
C VAL A 7 -13.96 -12.70 -0.66
N TYR A 8 -13.63 -11.61 0.03
CA TYR A 8 -13.74 -11.50 1.49
C TYR A 8 -14.97 -10.71 1.95
N GLY A 9 -15.76 -10.18 1.00
CA GLY A 9 -16.90 -9.33 1.27
C GLY A 9 -16.52 -7.88 1.55
N THR A 10 -17.54 -7.06 1.80
CA THR A 10 -17.36 -5.65 2.14
C THR A 10 -16.63 -5.49 3.47
N SER A 11 -15.47 -4.80 3.44
CA SER A 11 -14.77 -4.31 4.63
C SER A 11 -14.74 -2.77 4.62
N LYS A 12 -14.82 -2.17 5.82
CA LYS A 12 -14.66 -0.71 5.98
C LYS A 12 -13.28 -0.25 5.54
N TYR A 13 -12.24 -1.03 5.84
CA TYR A 13 -10.87 -0.75 5.42
C TYR A 13 -10.71 -0.84 3.90
N VAL A 14 -11.24 -1.89 3.27
CA VAL A 14 -11.15 -2.06 1.80
C VAL A 14 -11.86 -0.90 1.09
N LYS A 15 -13.07 -0.52 1.55
CA LYS A 15 -13.80 0.65 1.02
C LYS A 15 -13.08 1.96 1.27
N TYR A 16 -12.43 2.10 2.42
CA TYR A 16 -11.60 3.25 2.71
C TYR A 16 -10.44 3.36 1.71
N MET A 17 -9.70 2.27 1.48
CA MET A 17 -8.60 2.24 0.51
C MET A 17 -9.08 2.51 -0.93
N ASP A 18 -10.26 2.01 -1.31
CA ASP A 18 -10.86 2.24 -2.63
C ASP A 18 -11.28 3.70 -2.86
N SER A 19 -11.58 4.43 -1.79
CA SER A 19 -12.05 5.82 -1.90
C SER A 19 -10.96 6.82 -2.31
N PHE A 20 -9.70 6.41 -2.33
CA PHE A 20 -8.58 7.26 -2.72
C PHE A 20 -8.31 7.19 -4.21
N ARG A 21 -8.31 8.35 -4.87
CA ARG A 21 -7.91 8.47 -6.28
C ARG A 21 -6.42 8.16 -6.46
N TYR A 22 -5.61 8.52 -5.47
CA TYR A 22 -4.16 8.34 -5.47
C TYR A 22 -3.68 7.77 -4.12
N SER A 23 -4.04 6.52 -3.83
CA SER A 23 -3.70 5.85 -2.56
C SER A 23 -2.19 5.62 -2.33
N LEU A 24 -1.38 5.76 -3.40
CA LEU A 24 0.08 5.60 -3.37
C LEU A 24 0.81 6.93 -3.62
N SER A 25 0.17 8.08 -3.40
CA SER A 25 0.84 9.37 -3.53
C SER A 25 1.89 9.55 -2.43
N GLY A 26 3.09 10.00 -2.83
CA GLY A 26 4.16 10.38 -1.89
C GLY A 26 3.92 11.77 -1.26
N GLU A 27 2.98 12.55 -1.81
CA GLU A 27 2.61 13.87 -1.35
C GLU A 27 1.40 13.81 -0.42
N PHE A 28 1.65 13.94 0.88
CA PHE A 28 0.59 14.03 1.87
C PHE A 28 0.99 14.99 3.00
N SER A 29 -0.01 15.41 3.78
CA SER A 29 0.24 16.23 4.97
C SER A 29 -0.68 15.81 6.11
N PHE A 30 -0.18 15.98 7.34
CA PHE A 30 -0.94 15.71 8.55
C PHE A 30 -0.79 16.86 9.53
N ILE A 31 -1.82 17.06 10.35
CA ILE A 31 -1.65 17.86 11.56
C ILE A 31 -0.66 17.15 12.49
N ARG A 32 0.18 17.94 13.17
CA ARG A 32 1.26 17.42 14.04
C ARG A 32 0.77 16.44 15.10
N SER A 33 -0.44 16.62 15.61
CA SER A 33 -1.03 15.72 16.62
C SER A 33 -1.29 14.32 16.07
N LEU A 34 -1.79 14.20 14.82
CA LEU A 34 -1.98 12.91 14.15
C LEU A 34 -0.63 12.27 13.83
N GLY A 35 0.31 13.05 13.29
CA GLY A 35 1.66 12.56 12.96
C GLY A 35 2.45 12.01 14.15
N ARG A 36 2.10 12.39 15.39
CA ARG A 36 2.69 11.83 16.61
C ARG A 36 2.11 10.46 17.01
N GLY A 37 0.89 10.17 16.57
CA GLY A 37 0.13 8.98 16.97
C GLY A 37 0.17 7.84 15.96
N ILE A 38 0.55 8.11 14.70
CA ILE A 38 0.67 7.07 13.67
C ILE A 38 2.01 6.33 13.77
N GLY A 39 1.98 5.01 13.58
CA GLY A 39 3.17 4.21 13.32
C GLY A 39 3.66 4.40 11.88
N ILE A 40 4.91 4.06 11.61
CA ILE A 40 5.49 4.13 10.25
C ILE A 40 6.01 2.75 9.87
N SER A 41 5.59 2.22 8.72
CA SER A 41 6.19 0.98 8.21
C SER A 41 7.61 1.24 7.70
N PRO A 42 8.60 0.40 8.04
CA PRO A 42 9.94 0.49 7.47
C PRO A 42 10.04 -0.11 6.04
N THR A 43 8.93 -0.59 5.46
CA THR A 43 8.90 -1.26 4.15
C THR A 43 8.43 -0.35 3.02
N TRP A 44 8.49 -0.84 1.76
CA TRP A 44 7.98 -0.12 0.58
C TRP A 44 6.45 -0.01 0.53
N GLY A 45 5.75 -0.52 1.54
CA GLY A 45 4.33 -0.26 1.77
C GLY A 45 4.09 1.00 2.61
N LEU A 46 4.98 2.00 2.57
CA LEU A 46 4.92 3.19 3.43
C LEU A 46 3.60 3.95 3.25
N GLU A 47 3.19 4.22 2.02
CA GLU A 47 1.99 5.00 1.70
C GLU A 47 0.72 4.26 2.18
N VAL A 48 0.62 2.96 1.87
CA VAL A 48 -0.51 2.12 2.27
C VAL A 48 -0.56 1.92 3.79
N SER A 49 0.59 1.67 4.42
CA SER A 49 0.66 1.54 5.88
C SER A 49 0.31 2.86 6.57
N THR A 50 0.75 4.00 6.02
CA THR A 50 0.38 5.33 6.51
C THR A 50 -1.13 5.54 6.40
N LEU A 51 -1.74 5.22 5.25
CA LEU A 51 -3.20 5.29 5.09
C LEU A 51 -3.93 4.36 6.07
N SER A 52 -3.38 3.18 6.35
CA SER A 52 -3.92 2.24 7.34
C SER A 52 -3.86 2.80 8.76
N GLU A 53 -2.77 3.46 9.12
CA GLU A 53 -2.62 4.12 10.41
C GLU A 53 -3.55 5.33 10.54
N VAL A 54 -3.72 6.11 9.48
CA VAL A 54 -4.72 7.19 9.42
C VAL A 54 -6.12 6.63 9.63
N TYR A 55 -6.49 5.56 8.93
CA TYR A 55 -7.79 4.90 9.08
C TYR A 55 -8.07 4.44 10.52
N LYS A 56 -7.05 3.94 11.24
CA LYS A 56 -7.17 3.53 12.64
C LYS A 56 -7.24 4.71 13.62
N ASN A 57 -6.52 5.80 13.33
CA ASN A 57 -6.28 6.89 14.28
C ASN A 57 -7.14 8.15 14.05
N THR A 58 -7.91 8.22 12.96
CA THR A 58 -8.80 9.36 12.71
C THR A 58 -10.12 8.97 12.06
N SER A 59 -11.13 9.82 12.23
CA SER A 59 -12.41 9.68 11.54
C SER A 59 -12.27 10.08 10.06
N ASN A 60 -12.97 9.37 9.17
CA ASN A 60 -13.07 9.71 7.74
C ASN A 60 -13.50 11.16 7.49
N LYS A 61 -14.28 11.77 8.39
CA LYS A 61 -14.69 13.19 8.29
C LYS A 61 -13.54 14.19 8.38
N ARG A 62 -12.35 13.74 8.80
CA ARG A 62 -11.14 14.56 8.97
C ARG A 62 -10.10 14.30 7.88
N ILE A 63 -10.49 13.56 6.84
CA ILE A 63 -9.63 13.19 5.72
C ILE A 63 -10.18 13.88 4.48
N CYS A 64 -9.29 14.49 3.70
CA CYS A 64 -9.62 15.06 2.41
C CYS A 64 -8.55 14.67 1.39
N GLN A 65 -8.93 14.71 0.12
CA GLN A 65 -8.04 14.59 -1.01
C GLN A 65 -8.14 15.89 -1.80
N THR A 66 -7.00 16.44 -2.20
CA THR A 66 -6.96 17.64 -3.04
C THR A 66 -6.06 17.37 -4.23
N GLN A 67 -6.49 17.83 -5.39
CA GLN A 67 -5.63 17.87 -6.57
C GLN A 67 -4.76 19.11 -6.46
N ILE A 68 -3.44 18.94 -6.49
CA ILE A 68 -2.47 20.04 -6.36
C ILE A 68 -1.94 20.52 -7.72
N LEU A 69 -2.02 19.66 -8.74
CA LEU A 69 -1.50 19.89 -10.09
C LEU A 69 -2.41 19.20 -11.12
N ASP A 70 -2.46 19.75 -12.33
CA ASP A 70 -3.19 19.14 -13.44
C ASP A 70 -2.46 17.93 -14.02
N SER A 71 -1.13 18.02 -14.10
CA SER A 71 -0.25 16.93 -14.49
C SER A 71 0.82 16.71 -13.42
N TYR A 72 1.24 15.45 -13.29
CA TYR A 72 2.30 15.05 -12.37
C TYR A 72 3.24 14.12 -13.12
N GLU A 73 4.51 14.51 -13.22
CA GLU A 73 5.56 13.71 -13.84
C GLU A 73 6.43 13.11 -12.74
N HIS A 74 6.66 11.80 -12.83
CA HIS A 74 7.54 11.10 -11.91
C HIS A 74 8.51 10.19 -12.65
N LYS A 75 9.58 9.82 -11.95
CA LYS A 75 10.52 8.83 -12.46
C LYS A 75 9.78 7.50 -12.68
N HIS A 76 9.83 7.00 -13.89
CA HIS A 76 9.32 5.67 -14.22
C HIS A 76 10.29 4.62 -13.67
N GLN A 77 9.74 3.66 -12.94
CA GLN A 77 10.49 2.50 -12.43
C GLN A 77 10.29 1.33 -13.38
N GLU A 78 11.31 0.47 -13.47
CA GLU A 78 11.19 -0.80 -14.18
C GLU A 78 10.20 -1.73 -13.45
N LEU A 79 9.59 -2.64 -14.22
CA LEU A 79 8.66 -3.63 -13.66
C LEU A 79 9.34 -4.50 -12.61
N GLY A 80 10.60 -4.88 -12.85
CA GLY A 80 11.34 -5.83 -12.02
C GLY A 80 10.74 -7.24 -12.06
N ASN A 81 11.21 -8.11 -11.17
CA ASN A 81 10.67 -9.45 -10.94
C ASN A 81 11.02 -9.95 -9.52
N ALA A 82 10.57 -11.15 -9.18
CA ALA A 82 10.80 -11.78 -7.89
C ALA A 82 12.28 -11.91 -7.49
N ASN A 83 13.19 -12.08 -8.47
CA ASN A 83 14.61 -12.34 -8.22
C ASN A 83 15.44 -11.05 -8.05
N GLU A 84 14.99 -9.93 -8.61
CA GLU A 84 15.74 -8.67 -8.64
C GLU A 84 15.64 -7.88 -7.33
N GLY A 85 14.71 -8.22 -6.43
CA GLY A 85 14.59 -7.58 -5.12
C GLY A 85 14.27 -6.08 -5.16
N GLY A 86 13.71 -5.59 -6.27
CA GLY A 86 13.40 -4.18 -6.53
C GLY A 86 12.26 -3.98 -7.53
N GLY A 87 12.06 -2.73 -7.96
CA GLY A 87 11.07 -2.37 -8.98
C GLY A 87 9.62 -2.42 -8.51
N ILE A 88 8.71 -2.30 -9.48
CA ILE A 88 7.26 -2.30 -9.25
C ILE A 88 6.78 -3.64 -8.66
N TYR A 89 7.41 -4.77 -9.02
CA TYR A 89 7.13 -6.08 -8.44
C TYR A 89 7.22 -6.09 -6.91
N LYS A 90 8.36 -5.64 -6.38
CA LYS A 90 8.59 -5.62 -4.92
C LYS A 90 7.58 -4.73 -4.21
N MET A 91 7.28 -3.57 -4.79
CA MET A 91 6.28 -2.66 -4.25
C MET A 91 4.90 -3.34 -4.18
N ALA A 92 4.49 -4.04 -5.24
CA ALA A 92 3.21 -4.77 -5.25
C ALA A 92 3.15 -5.90 -4.22
N ASN A 93 4.25 -6.64 -4.04
CA ASN A 93 4.36 -7.67 -3.00
C ASN A 93 4.25 -7.06 -1.58
N ASP A 94 5.01 -6.00 -1.29
CA ASP A 94 5.00 -5.32 0.02
C ASP A 94 3.64 -4.66 0.33
N ILE A 95 2.99 -4.07 -0.66
CA ILE A 95 1.62 -3.53 -0.55
C ILE A 95 0.63 -4.65 -0.25
N SER A 96 0.71 -5.77 -0.98
CA SER A 96 -0.19 -6.92 -0.78
C SER A 96 -0.08 -7.48 0.63
N LYS A 97 1.15 -7.71 1.13
CA LYS A 97 1.40 -8.14 2.52
C LYS A 97 0.83 -7.15 3.53
N THR A 98 1.02 -5.86 3.29
CA THR A 98 0.48 -4.81 4.17
C THR A 98 -1.03 -4.86 4.25
N ILE A 99 -1.72 -5.00 3.11
CA ILE A 99 -3.18 -5.11 3.05
C ILE A 99 -3.65 -6.38 3.77
N PHE A 100 -3.03 -7.54 3.51
CA PHE A 100 -3.40 -8.79 4.18
C PHE A 100 -3.26 -8.69 5.69
N ARG A 101 -2.13 -8.15 6.17
CA ARG A 101 -1.88 -7.94 7.60
C ARG A 101 -2.91 -7.03 8.24
N VAL A 102 -3.25 -5.90 7.62
CA VAL A 102 -4.25 -4.97 8.17
C VAL A 102 -5.65 -5.61 8.18
N MET A 103 -6.04 -6.29 7.11
CA MET A 103 -7.32 -7.01 7.05
C MET A 103 -7.41 -8.13 8.10
N ALA A 104 -6.31 -8.86 8.32
CA ALA A 104 -6.24 -9.89 9.35
C ALA A 104 -6.32 -9.32 10.76
N GLN A 105 -5.67 -8.18 11.02
CA GLN A 105 -5.80 -7.44 12.28
C GLN A 105 -7.23 -6.95 12.55
N GLU A 106 -8.01 -6.70 11.50
CA GLU A 106 -9.45 -6.39 11.60
C GLU A 106 -10.35 -7.65 11.70
N GLY A 107 -9.76 -8.86 11.70
CA GLY A 107 -10.48 -10.12 11.86
C GLY A 107 -10.84 -10.83 10.54
N THR A 108 -10.31 -10.39 9.40
CA THR A 108 -10.47 -11.15 8.14
C THR A 108 -9.70 -12.46 8.23
N ILE A 109 -10.37 -13.57 7.96
CA ILE A 109 -9.76 -14.90 7.94
C ILE A 109 -9.24 -15.17 6.53
N PHE A 110 -7.94 -15.48 6.43
CA PHE A 110 -7.30 -15.92 5.20
C PHE A 110 -7.07 -17.43 5.24
N SER A 111 -7.18 -18.07 4.08
CA SER A 111 -6.90 -19.49 3.87
C SER A 111 -6.21 -19.67 2.52
N GLU A 112 -5.49 -20.78 2.33
CA GLU A 112 -4.91 -21.10 1.02
C GLU A 112 -5.98 -21.14 -0.09
N ALA A 113 -7.17 -21.68 0.22
CA ALA A 113 -8.28 -21.73 -0.72
C ALA A 113 -8.76 -20.33 -1.10
N SER A 114 -8.95 -19.43 -0.12
CA SER A 114 -9.37 -18.05 -0.39
C SER A 114 -8.30 -17.26 -1.15
N PHE A 115 -7.01 -17.53 -0.94
CA PHE A 115 -5.94 -16.93 -1.74
C PHE A 115 -5.95 -17.40 -3.20
N LYS A 116 -6.18 -18.69 -3.46
CA LYS A 116 -6.36 -19.20 -4.83
C LYS A 116 -7.55 -18.52 -5.52
N THR A 117 -8.66 -18.36 -4.82
CA THR A 117 -9.82 -17.62 -5.33
C THR A 117 -9.51 -16.14 -5.56
N LEU A 118 -8.74 -15.51 -4.67
CA LEU A 118 -8.29 -14.12 -4.83
C LEU A 118 -7.47 -13.92 -6.11
N LEU A 119 -6.53 -14.82 -6.40
CA LEU A 119 -5.70 -14.74 -7.61
C LEU A 119 -6.55 -14.87 -8.88
N ALA A 120 -7.48 -15.82 -8.92
CA ALA A 120 -8.38 -15.99 -10.06
C ALA A 120 -9.31 -14.77 -10.24
N THR A 121 -9.82 -14.23 -9.13
CA THR A 121 -10.69 -13.04 -9.15
C THR A 121 -9.91 -11.81 -9.58
N TYR A 122 -8.68 -11.62 -9.09
CA TYR A 122 -7.80 -10.55 -9.51
C TYR A 122 -7.55 -10.57 -11.02
N PHE A 123 -7.21 -11.73 -11.59
CA PHE A 123 -7.01 -11.86 -13.02
C PHE A 123 -8.25 -11.44 -13.83
N GLN A 124 -9.44 -11.84 -13.37
CA GLN A 124 -10.68 -11.46 -14.03
C GLN A 124 -10.97 -9.95 -13.92
N GLU A 125 -10.78 -9.34 -12.75
CA GLU A 125 -10.89 -7.89 -12.54
C GLU A 125 -9.90 -7.11 -13.43
N SER A 126 -8.66 -7.57 -13.52
CA SER A 126 -7.63 -6.95 -14.35
C SER A 126 -8.00 -6.94 -15.83
N ARG A 127 -8.69 -7.97 -16.35
CA ARG A 127 -9.15 -7.97 -17.75
C ARG A 127 -10.18 -6.88 -18.03
N PHE A 128 -11.04 -6.57 -17.06
CA PHE A 128 -11.97 -5.46 -17.18
C PHE A 128 -11.23 -4.12 -17.20
N GLU A 129 -10.28 -3.91 -16.30
CA GLU A 129 -9.49 -2.67 -16.25
C GLU A 129 -8.63 -2.47 -17.51
N ILE A 130 -7.95 -3.51 -18.02
CA ILE A 130 -7.21 -3.43 -19.31
C ILE A 130 -8.15 -2.99 -20.44
N SER A 131 -9.35 -3.55 -20.51
CA SER A 131 -10.30 -3.24 -21.58
C SER A 131 -10.87 -1.83 -21.46
N LYS A 132 -11.15 -1.37 -20.24
CA LYS A 132 -11.57 -0.01 -19.91
C LYS A 132 -10.49 1.01 -20.26
N TYR A 133 -9.25 0.81 -19.81
CA TYR A 133 -8.17 1.75 -20.10
C TYR A 133 -7.77 1.75 -21.57
N ASN A 134 -7.86 0.63 -22.29
CA ASN A 134 -7.72 0.63 -23.74
C ASN A 134 -8.76 1.53 -24.43
N ALA A 135 -10.02 1.49 -23.99
CA ALA A 135 -11.07 2.34 -24.53
C ALA A 135 -10.82 3.82 -24.20
N ILE A 136 -10.40 4.13 -22.96
CA ILE A 136 -10.05 5.49 -22.53
C ILE A 136 -8.86 6.03 -23.34
N SER A 137 -7.81 5.25 -23.53
CA SER A 137 -6.64 5.65 -24.33
C SER A 137 -7.04 5.98 -25.77
N LYS A 138 -7.88 5.15 -26.40
CA LYS A 138 -8.40 5.42 -27.76
C LYS A 138 -9.19 6.72 -27.84
N LEU A 139 -10.06 7.00 -26.87
CA LEU A 139 -10.83 8.25 -26.83
C LEU A 139 -9.95 9.49 -26.70
N ASN A 140 -8.80 9.35 -26.03
CA ASN A 140 -7.84 10.44 -25.81
C ASN A 140 -6.67 10.44 -26.80
N ALA A 141 -6.72 9.62 -27.85
CA ALA A 141 -5.64 9.45 -28.83
C ALA A 141 -4.27 9.11 -28.19
N LEU A 142 -4.28 8.34 -27.11
CA LEU A 142 -3.09 7.84 -26.44
C LEU A 142 -2.73 6.44 -26.94
N ASP A 143 -1.43 6.17 -27.04
CA ASP A 143 -0.93 4.83 -27.34
C ASP A 143 -1.23 3.87 -26.19
N PHE A 144 -1.68 2.66 -26.53
CA PHE A 144 -2.00 1.61 -25.56
C PHE A 144 -1.41 0.28 -26.01
N ASN A 145 -0.43 -0.23 -25.27
CA ASN A 145 0.19 -1.52 -25.53
C ASN A 145 -0.47 -2.61 -24.69
N ARG A 146 -1.47 -3.29 -25.26
CA ARG A 146 -2.22 -4.35 -24.57
C ARG A 146 -1.35 -5.52 -24.12
N GLU A 147 -0.33 -5.89 -24.89
CA GLU A 147 0.57 -6.98 -24.52
C GLU A 147 1.37 -6.63 -23.27
N LYS A 148 1.89 -5.39 -23.20
CA LYS A 148 2.61 -4.89 -22.03
C LYS A 148 1.72 -4.84 -20.79
N GLU A 149 0.47 -4.41 -20.93
CA GLU A 149 -0.50 -4.41 -19.83
C GLU A 149 -0.81 -5.82 -19.30
N ILE A 150 -0.97 -6.80 -20.20
CA ILE A 150 -1.19 -8.21 -19.81
C ILE A 150 0.02 -8.74 -19.04
N LYS A 151 1.24 -8.54 -19.55
CA LYS A 151 2.47 -8.96 -18.86
C LYS A 151 2.61 -8.31 -17.48
N THR A 152 2.21 -7.04 -17.36
CA THR A 152 2.23 -6.31 -16.09
C THR A 152 1.24 -6.91 -15.08
N VAL A 153 0.05 -7.31 -15.53
CA VAL A 153 -0.95 -8.00 -14.69
C VAL A 153 -0.46 -9.38 -14.23
N GLU A 154 0.16 -10.15 -15.12
CA GLU A 154 0.75 -11.46 -14.79
C GLU A 154 1.83 -11.32 -13.71
N MET A 155 2.69 -10.32 -13.84
CA MET A 155 3.70 -9.97 -12.84
C MET A 155 3.07 -9.60 -11.48
N PHE A 156 2.01 -8.80 -11.47
CA PHE A 156 1.31 -8.48 -10.23
C PHE A 156 0.63 -9.69 -9.60
N GLN A 157 0.10 -10.60 -10.41
CA GLN A 157 -0.48 -11.85 -9.92
C GLN A 157 0.58 -12.72 -9.23
N GLU A 158 1.79 -12.80 -9.77
CA GLU A 158 2.93 -13.46 -9.14
C GLU A 158 3.33 -12.76 -7.83
N ALA A 159 3.39 -11.42 -7.82
CA ALA A 159 3.68 -10.65 -6.61
C ALA A 159 2.66 -10.90 -5.49
N ILE A 160 1.36 -10.97 -5.83
CA ILE A 160 0.27 -11.29 -4.89
C ILE A 160 0.40 -12.74 -4.38
N LEU A 161 0.76 -13.69 -5.25
CA LEU A 161 0.97 -15.08 -4.87
C LEU A 161 2.12 -15.19 -3.84
N ASN A 162 3.27 -14.58 -4.12
CA ASN A 162 4.40 -14.59 -3.20
C ASN A 162 4.04 -13.89 -1.88
N ALA A 163 3.36 -12.74 -1.95
CA ALA A 163 2.89 -12.05 -0.76
C ALA A 163 1.95 -12.90 0.09
N SER A 164 1.10 -13.72 -0.54
CA SER A 164 0.19 -14.63 0.17
C SER A 164 0.93 -15.77 0.87
N GLN A 165 2.00 -16.29 0.26
CA GLN A 165 2.85 -17.31 0.86
C GLN A 165 3.62 -16.75 2.05
N GLU A 166 4.30 -15.61 1.86
CA GLU A 166 5.03 -14.91 2.93
C GLU A 166 4.12 -14.54 4.11
N PHE A 167 2.92 -14.04 3.82
CA PHE A 167 1.94 -13.74 4.87
C PHE A 167 1.46 -14.98 5.62
N TYR A 168 1.32 -16.12 4.94
CA TYR A 168 0.91 -17.37 5.57
C TYR A 168 1.98 -17.92 6.50
N GLU A 169 3.25 -17.75 6.14
CA GLU A 169 4.41 -18.13 6.96
C GLU A 169 4.61 -17.20 8.17
N ASP A 170 4.56 -15.89 7.95
CA ASP A 170 4.67 -14.87 9.00
C ASP A 170 3.64 -13.75 8.79
N PRO A 171 2.44 -13.86 9.41
CA PRO A 171 1.39 -12.85 9.24
C PRO A 171 1.70 -11.52 9.91
N MET A 172 2.67 -11.48 10.84
CA MET A 172 3.08 -10.25 11.52
C MET A 172 4.12 -9.49 10.71
N GLY A 173 5.04 -10.23 10.08
CA GLY A 173 6.11 -9.68 9.26
C GLY A 173 6.96 -8.67 10.02
N VAL A 174 7.54 -7.71 9.29
CA VAL A 174 8.34 -6.64 9.91
C VAL A 174 7.42 -5.70 10.72
N PRO A 175 7.65 -5.54 12.03
CA PRO A 175 6.85 -4.65 12.85
C PRO A 175 7.01 -3.19 12.41
N SER A 176 5.93 -2.41 12.50
CA SER A 176 5.99 -0.97 12.28
C SER A 176 6.85 -0.29 13.35
N LEU A 177 7.50 0.80 12.97
CA LEU A 177 8.14 1.71 13.90
C LEU A 177 7.08 2.28 14.85
N SER A 178 7.41 2.30 16.14
CA SER A 178 6.51 2.77 17.18
C SER A 178 6.15 4.25 16.96
N PRO A 179 4.88 4.64 17.18
CA PRO A 179 4.48 6.04 17.18
C PRO A 179 5.31 6.88 18.15
N TRP A 180 5.53 8.16 17.82
CA TRP A 180 6.27 9.09 18.68
C TRP A 180 5.69 9.20 20.09
N ILE A 181 4.37 9.08 20.24
CA ILE A 181 3.73 9.11 21.55
C ILE A 181 4.17 7.92 22.42
N THR A 182 4.28 6.73 21.83
CA THR A 182 4.78 5.52 22.51
C THR A 182 6.25 5.66 22.86
N VAL A 183 7.07 6.13 21.91
CA VAL A 183 8.51 6.35 22.14
C VAL A 183 8.73 7.28 23.33
N ARG A 184 8.03 8.42 23.41
CA ARG A 184 8.16 9.36 24.54
C ARG A 184 7.61 8.82 25.85
N SER A 185 6.60 7.96 25.79
CA SER A 185 6.04 7.34 26.99
C SER A 185 7.01 6.32 27.61
N VAL A 186 7.74 5.57 26.78
CA VAL A 186 8.68 4.53 27.23
C VAL A 186 10.08 5.09 27.46
N LEU A 187 10.49 6.11 26.69
CA LEU A 187 11.77 6.80 26.75
C LEU A 187 11.55 8.33 26.86
N PRO A 188 11.24 8.84 28.05
CA PRO A 188 10.94 10.27 28.24
C PRO A 188 12.08 11.21 27.82
N ASP A 189 13.33 10.76 27.96
CA ASP A 189 14.54 11.51 27.61
C ASP A 189 14.98 11.33 26.15
N PHE A 190 14.18 10.64 25.32
CA PHE A 190 14.51 10.35 23.93
C PHE A 190 14.77 11.62 23.11
N SER A 191 14.00 12.69 23.33
CA SER A 191 14.13 13.92 22.53
C SER A 191 15.50 14.56 22.72
N ASP A 192 16.02 14.57 23.95
CA ASP A 192 17.33 15.13 24.27
C ASP A 192 18.46 14.24 23.74
N LYS A 193 18.31 12.92 23.87
CA LYS A 193 19.25 11.94 23.29
C LYS A 193 19.33 12.07 21.78
N PHE A 194 18.18 12.16 21.10
CA PHE A 194 18.13 12.31 19.65
C PHE A 194 18.75 13.63 19.20
N TYR A 195 18.45 14.74 19.90
CA TYR A 195 19.08 16.03 19.62
C TYR A 195 20.61 15.97 19.72
N LYS A 196 21.14 15.37 20.80
CA LYS A 196 22.59 15.19 20.98
C LYS A 196 23.21 14.33 19.89
N ALA A 197 22.60 13.19 19.56
CA ALA A 197 23.10 12.30 18.51
C ALA A 197 23.16 13.01 17.15
N VAL A 198 22.14 13.81 16.80
CA VAL A 198 22.16 14.62 15.57
C VAL A 198 23.25 15.69 15.63
N GLN A 199 23.49 16.32 16.78
CA GLN A 199 24.60 17.27 16.90
C GLN A 199 25.96 16.58 16.70
N GLU A 200 26.16 15.40 17.29
CA GLU A 200 27.39 14.63 17.17
C GLU A 200 27.65 14.12 15.74
N ASP A 201 26.60 13.74 15.00
CA ASP A 201 26.71 13.29 13.60
C ASP A 201 26.99 14.43 12.60
N ASN A 202 26.66 15.67 12.97
CA ASN A 202 26.92 16.86 12.16
C ASN A 202 28.29 17.51 12.45
N ILE A 203 29.15 16.88 13.27
CA ILE A 203 30.55 17.30 13.53
C ILE A 203 31.48 16.55 12.57
#